data_AF-A0A9X4EJP0-F1
#
_entry.id   AF-A0A9X4EJP0-F1
#
_cell.length_a   1.000
_cell.length_b   1.000
_cell.length_c   1.000
_cell.angle_alpha   90.00
_cell.angle_beta   90.00
_cell.angle_gamma   90.00
#
_symmetry.space_group_name_H-M   'P 1'
#
loop_
_entity.id
_entity.type
_entity.pdbx_description
1 polymer ?
#
loop_
_entity_poly.entity_id
_entity_poly.type
_entity_poly.pdbx_seq_one_letter_code
_entity_poly.pdbx_strand_id
1 'polypeptide(L)'
;MDGALILTSARPVYTAQSWLRRDGDARPPAEAAESPALTCDASGCVYAERGAPTIAFPKDIDSLDEDCARSDLLLTGLKLSWRIKQRCGVGVLIDGFILMRNGATAIYDEDGSFRIVTAAEVRGKRPWTIP
;
A
#
# COMPACT_ATOMS: atom_id res chain seq x y z
N MET A 1 -13.16 -9.31 10.68
CA MET A 1 -12.58 -7.98 10.89
C MET A 1 -13.69 -7.02 11.24
N ASP A 2 -13.46 -6.10 12.17
CA ASP A 2 -14.47 -5.12 12.60
C ASP A 2 -14.58 -3.92 11.64
N GLY A 3 -13.91 -4.00 10.48
CA GLY A 3 -13.95 -3.00 9.41
C GLY A 3 -13.14 -1.72 9.66
N ALA A 4 -12.45 -1.64 10.80
CA ALA A 4 -11.70 -0.45 11.19
C ALA A 4 -10.42 -0.26 10.35
N LEU A 5 -10.11 1.01 10.04
CA LEU A 5 -8.87 1.36 9.33
C LEU A 5 -7.62 0.96 10.12
N ILE A 6 -6.65 0.35 9.44
CA ILE A 6 -5.30 0.08 9.94
C ILE A 6 -4.32 1.01 9.23
N LEU A 7 -3.43 1.66 9.99
CA LEU A 7 -2.42 2.56 9.45
C LEU A 7 -1.02 1.90 9.43
N THR A 8 -0.28 2.08 8.35
CA THR A 8 1.15 1.70 8.27
C THR A 8 2.07 2.66 9.05
N SER A 9 1.57 3.82 9.44
CA SER A 9 2.26 4.74 10.33
C SER A 9 1.30 5.74 10.98
N ALA A 10 1.58 6.08 12.24
CA ALA A 10 0.95 7.21 12.92
C ALA A 10 1.41 8.59 12.36
N ARG A 11 2.45 8.62 11.52
CA ARG A 11 3.05 9.85 11.00
C ARG A 11 3.04 9.93 9.46
N PRO A 12 2.92 11.15 8.90
CA PRO A 12 2.71 12.42 9.59
C PRO A 12 1.29 12.52 10.19
N VAL A 13 1.20 13.04 11.42
CA VAL A 13 -0.01 13.00 12.27
C VAL A 13 -1.22 13.63 11.57
N TYR A 14 -1.02 14.74 10.86
CA TYR A 14 -2.09 15.41 10.12
C TYR A 14 -2.74 14.49 9.08
N THR A 15 -1.93 13.73 8.32
CA THR A 15 -2.41 12.80 7.30
C THR A 15 -3.16 11.64 7.93
N ALA A 16 -2.58 11.02 8.97
CA ALA A 16 -3.21 9.91 9.69
C ALA A 16 -4.57 10.32 10.28
N GLN A 17 -4.63 11.45 11.01
CA GLN A 17 -5.90 11.97 11.54
C GLN A 17 -6.91 12.30 10.45
N SER A 18 -6.46 12.79 9.29
CA SER A 18 -7.36 13.10 8.19
C SER A 18 -7.98 11.86 7.54
N TRP A 19 -7.30 10.71 7.59
CA TRP A 19 -7.87 9.42 7.18
C TRP A 19 -8.84 8.88 8.23
N LEU A 20 -8.43 8.84 9.50
CA LEU A 20 -9.28 8.36 10.59
C LEU A 20 -10.60 9.16 10.70
N ARG A 21 -10.53 10.49 10.62
CA ARG A 21 -11.75 11.33 10.61
C ARG A 21 -12.69 11.02 9.44
N ARG A 22 -12.15 10.65 8.26
CA ARG A 22 -12.98 10.28 7.10
C ARG A 22 -13.61 8.89 7.27
N ASP A 23 -12.95 8.02 8.01
CA ASP A 23 -13.44 6.69 8.39
C ASP A 23 -14.47 6.75 9.54
N GLY A 24 -14.65 7.92 10.16
CA GLY A 24 -15.46 8.07 11.38
C GLY A 24 -14.78 7.50 12.63
N ASP A 25 -13.48 7.23 12.54
CA ASP A 25 -12.67 6.65 13.60
C ASP A 25 -12.11 7.75 14.53
N ALA A 26 -12.44 7.65 15.82
CA ALA A 26 -12.02 8.58 16.85
C ALA A 26 -10.70 8.18 17.54
N ARG A 27 -10.12 7.02 17.20
CA ARG A 27 -8.86 6.56 17.78
C ARG A 27 -7.72 7.55 17.48
N PRO A 28 -6.75 7.70 18.39
CA PRO A 28 -5.52 8.43 18.08
C PRO A 28 -4.70 7.67 17.01
N PRO A 29 -3.93 8.36 16.15
CA PRO A 29 -3.11 7.72 15.11
C PRO A 29 -2.14 6.65 15.60
N ALA A 30 -1.64 6.76 16.84
CA ALA A 30 -0.76 5.74 17.42
C ALA A 30 -1.49 4.42 17.61
N GLU A 31 -2.69 4.44 18.18
CA GLU A 31 -3.52 3.26 18.40
C GLU A 31 -3.98 2.64 17.06
N ALA A 32 -4.36 3.46 16.07
CA ALA A 32 -4.77 2.95 14.76
C ALA A 32 -3.59 2.38 13.91
N ALA A 33 -2.35 2.69 14.29
CA ALA A 33 -1.15 2.10 13.70
C ALA A 33 -0.71 0.80 14.41
N GLU A 34 -1.34 0.47 15.54
CA GLU A 34 -1.13 -0.79 16.25
C GLU A 34 -2.18 -1.80 15.78
N SER A 35 -1.75 -2.87 15.13
CA SER A 35 -2.64 -3.94 14.69
C SER A 35 -1.94 -5.30 14.75
N PRO A 36 -2.62 -6.36 15.23
CA PRO A 36 -2.05 -7.71 15.22
C PRO A 36 -1.86 -8.26 13.79
N ALA A 37 -2.55 -7.70 12.80
CA ALA A 37 -2.45 -8.12 11.40
C ALA A 37 -1.38 -7.33 10.62
N LEU A 38 -0.79 -6.26 11.19
CA LEU A 38 0.21 -5.44 10.53
C LEU A 38 1.44 -5.27 11.43
N THR A 39 2.56 -5.86 11.02
CA THR A 39 3.83 -5.71 11.74
C THR A 39 4.70 -4.69 11.00
N CYS A 40 5.17 -3.66 11.71
CA CYS A 40 6.03 -2.62 11.15
C CYS A 40 7.35 -2.52 11.92
N ASP A 41 8.42 -2.29 11.19
CA ASP A 41 9.75 -1.99 11.73
C ASP A 41 10.44 -0.88 10.94
N ALA A 42 11.77 -0.80 11.06
CA ALA A 42 12.59 0.18 10.36
C ALA A 42 12.61 -0.02 8.84
N SER A 43 12.58 -1.27 8.36
CA SER A 43 12.70 -1.58 6.94
C SER A 43 11.36 -1.55 6.21
N GLY A 44 10.24 -1.77 6.92
CA GLY A 44 8.94 -1.77 6.26
C GLY A 44 7.75 -2.03 7.17
N CYS A 45 6.67 -2.46 6.54
CA CYS A 45 5.52 -3.07 7.20
C CYS A 45 5.07 -4.29 6.40
N VAL A 46 4.56 -5.31 7.08
CA VAL A 46 3.94 -6.48 6.45
C VAL A 46 2.58 -6.70 7.06
N TYR A 47 1.56 -6.73 6.20
CA TYR A 47 0.21 -7.17 6.54
C TYR A 47 0.09 -8.67 6.28
N ALA A 48 -0.35 -9.41 7.29
CA ALA A 48 -0.58 -10.83 7.20
C ALA A 48 -1.75 -11.23 8.10
N GLU A 49 -2.77 -11.84 7.50
CA GLU A 49 -3.93 -12.37 8.21
C GLU A 49 -4.36 -13.69 7.57
N ARG A 50 -4.87 -14.63 8.37
CA ARG A 50 -5.24 -15.95 7.87
C ARG A 50 -6.41 -15.83 6.88
N GLY A 51 -6.18 -16.30 5.64
CA GLY A 51 -7.19 -16.27 4.59
C GLY A 51 -7.24 -14.95 3.81
N ALA A 52 -6.32 -14.02 4.07
CA ALA A 52 -6.10 -12.82 3.29
C ALA A 52 -4.73 -12.90 2.59
N PRO A 53 -4.53 -12.17 1.48
CA PRO A 53 -3.22 -12.07 0.85
C PRO A 53 -2.21 -11.35 1.77
N THR A 54 -0.95 -11.75 1.68
CA THR A 54 0.17 -11.09 2.37
C THR A 54 0.58 -9.85 1.60
N ILE A 55 0.66 -8.70 2.27
CA ILE A 55 0.97 -7.41 1.63
C ILE A 55 2.19 -6.78 2.29
N ALA A 56 3.21 -6.47 1.50
CA ALA A 56 4.44 -5.83 1.99
C ALA A 56 4.54 -4.35 1.59
N PHE A 57 5.08 -3.54 2.52
CA PHE A 57 5.31 -2.10 2.37
C PHE A 57 6.77 -1.74 2.68
N PRO A 58 7.74 -2.16 1.84
CA PRO A 58 9.15 -1.88 2.07
C PRO A 58 9.45 -0.38 1.94
N LYS A 59 10.29 0.11 2.84
CA LYS A 59 10.77 1.50 2.90
C LYS A 59 12.19 1.66 2.37
N ASP A 60 12.96 0.58 2.31
CA ASP A 60 14.32 0.55 1.78
C ASP A 60 14.50 -0.54 0.72
N ILE A 61 15.66 -0.51 0.04
CA ILE A 61 15.95 -1.41 -1.07
C ILE A 61 16.41 -2.81 -0.60
N ASP A 62 16.92 -2.88 0.63
CA ASP A 62 17.53 -4.09 1.19
C ASP A 62 16.46 -5.12 1.61
N SER A 63 15.29 -4.65 2.04
CA SER A 63 14.12 -5.49 2.35
C SER A 63 13.37 -6.02 1.13
N LEU A 64 13.58 -5.43 -0.06
CA LEU A 64 12.79 -5.77 -1.24
C LEU A 64 12.87 -7.24 -1.63
N ASP A 65 14.07 -7.82 -1.68
CA ASP A 65 14.21 -9.20 -2.19
C ASP A 65 13.49 -10.21 -1.28
N GLU A 66 13.47 -9.98 0.04
CA GLU A 66 12.72 -10.79 0.99
C GLU A 66 11.21 -10.56 0.86
N ASP A 67 10.77 -9.29 0.85
CA ASP A 67 9.36 -8.93 0.74
C ASP A 67 8.74 -9.41 -0.57
N CYS A 68 9.48 -9.30 -1.67
CA CYS A 68 9.10 -9.81 -2.98
C CYS A 68 8.83 -11.32 -2.98
N ALA A 69 9.63 -12.09 -2.24
CA ALA A 69 9.50 -13.54 -2.18
C ALA A 69 8.37 -14.03 -1.26
N ARG A 70 7.95 -13.19 -0.31
CA ARG A 70 7.03 -13.59 0.79
C ARG A 70 5.65 -12.95 0.72
N SER A 71 5.44 -11.97 -0.15
CA SER A 71 4.16 -11.27 -0.29
C SER A 71 3.45 -11.64 -1.59
N ASP A 72 2.13 -11.50 -1.57
CA ASP A 72 1.29 -11.59 -2.77
C ASP A 72 1.21 -10.23 -3.49
N LEU A 73 1.33 -9.15 -2.71
CA LEU A 73 1.35 -7.78 -3.19
C LEU A 73 2.42 -6.95 -2.48
N LEU A 74 3.20 -6.21 -3.25
CA LEU A 74 4.20 -5.27 -2.73
C LEU A 74 3.86 -3.84 -3.18
N LEU A 75 3.65 -2.97 -2.19
CA LEU A 75 3.38 -1.54 -2.38
C LEU A 75 4.52 -0.71 -1.76
N THR A 76 5.26 0.04 -2.58
CA THR A 76 6.36 0.87 -2.07
C THR A 76 6.37 2.27 -2.68
N GLY A 77 6.80 3.25 -1.87
CA GLY A 77 7.11 4.59 -2.34
C GLY A 77 8.43 4.67 -3.13
N LEU A 78 9.26 3.62 -3.08
CA LEU A 78 10.53 3.57 -3.80
C LEU A 78 10.31 3.56 -5.32
N LYS A 79 11.11 4.34 -6.02
CA LYS A 79 11.13 4.38 -7.49
C LYS A 79 12.06 3.28 -8.01
N LEU A 80 11.50 2.12 -8.35
CA LEU A 80 12.30 0.94 -8.68
C LEU A 80 12.73 0.95 -10.16
N SER A 81 13.98 0.57 -10.40
CA SER A 81 14.47 0.38 -11.77
C SER A 81 13.82 -0.84 -12.43
N TRP A 82 13.76 -0.87 -13.76
CA TRP A 82 13.18 -1.99 -14.51
C TRP A 82 13.82 -3.35 -14.13
N ARG A 83 15.14 -3.39 -13.90
CA ARG A 83 15.85 -4.61 -13.47
C ARG A 83 15.35 -5.17 -12.13
N ILE A 84 15.10 -4.29 -11.16
CA ILE A 84 14.60 -4.71 -9.83
C ILE A 84 13.18 -5.27 -9.96
N LYS A 85 12.33 -4.61 -10.74
CA LYS A 85 10.95 -5.08 -10.98
C LYS A 85 10.91 -6.47 -11.59
N GLN A 86 11.80 -6.75 -12.55
CA GLN A 86 11.90 -8.08 -13.19
C GLN A 86 12.39 -9.16 -12.23
N ARG A 87 13.25 -8.83 -11.26
CA ARG A 87 13.78 -9.78 -10.28
C ARG A 87 12.78 -10.11 -9.15
N CYS A 88 11.95 -9.14 -8.76
CA CYS A 88 11.04 -9.27 -7.63
C CYS A 88 10.08 -10.47 -7.75
N GLY A 89 9.48 -10.69 -8.93
CA GLY A 89 8.63 -11.86 -9.17
C GLY A 89 7.30 -11.91 -8.40
N VAL A 90 6.99 -10.91 -7.56
CA VAL A 90 5.70 -10.76 -6.86
C VAL A 90 4.54 -10.61 -7.87
N GLY A 91 3.37 -11.14 -7.51
CA GLY A 91 2.19 -11.10 -8.37
C GLY A 91 1.73 -9.68 -8.71
N VAL A 92 1.74 -8.78 -7.72
CA VAL A 92 1.43 -7.36 -7.91
C VAL A 92 2.51 -6.48 -7.29
N LEU A 93 3.18 -5.68 -8.12
CA LEU A 93 4.19 -4.71 -7.70
C LEU A 93 3.73 -3.29 -8.04
N ILE A 94 3.46 -2.48 -7.01
CA ILE A 94 3.13 -1.06 -7.16
C ILE A 94 4.24 -0.22 -6.54
N ASP A 95 5.04 0.42 -7.39
CA ASP A 95 6.18 1.23 -6.96
C ASP A 95 5.87 2.74 -7.07
N GLY A 96 6.83 3.56 -6.64
CA GLY A 96 6.70 5.01 -6.63
C GLY A 96 6.48 5.63 -8.02
N PHE A 97 6.96 5.00 -9.10
CA PHE A 97 6.65 5.45 -10.46
C PHE A 97 5.19 5.20 -10.83
N ILE A 98 4.64 4.05 -10.47
CA ILE A 98 3.22 3.73 -10.68
C ILE A 98 2.35 4.69 -9.88
N LEU A 99 2.64 4.90 -8.59
CA LEU A 99 1.90 5.82 -7.72
C LEU A 99 1.95 7.26 -8.22
N MET A 100 3.12 7.73 -8.65
CA MET A 100 3.28 9.08 -9.20
C MET A 100 2.44 9.30 -10.46
N ARG A 101 2.39 8.31 -11.36
CA ARG A 101 1.64 8.41 -12.62
C ARG A 101 0.13 8.30 -12.41
N ASN A 102 -0.29 7.41 -11.51
CA ASN A 102 -1.69 7.01 -11.37
C ASN A 102 -2.43 7.74 -10.25
N GLY A 103 -1.71 8.35 -9.31
CA GLY A 103 -2.26 9.03 -8.14
C GLY A 103 -2.82 8.06 -7.10
N ALA A 104 -3.86 8.49 -6.38
CA ALA A 104 -4.54 7.65 -5.40
C ALA A 104 -4.97 6.32 -6.04
N THR A 105 -4.64 5.22 -5.37
CA THR A 105 -4.82 3.86 -5.88
C THR A 105 -5.55 3.05 -4.83
N ALA A 106 -6.69 2.48 -5.21
CA ALA A 106 -7.45 1.53 -4.39
C ALA A 106 -7.20 0.12 -4.93
N ILE A 107 -7.01 -0.83 -4.02
CA ILE A 107 -6.74 -2.23 -4.36
C ILE A 107 -7.78 -3.06 -3.63
N TYR A 108 -8.51 -3.86 -4.37
CA TYR A 108 -9.54 -4.76 -3.86
C TYR A 108 -9.08 -6.19 -4.08
N ASP A 109 -9.15 -7.01 -3.04
CA ASP A 109 -9.01 -8.45 -3.17
C ASP A 109 -10.35 -9.03 -3.65
N GLU A 110 -10.32 -9.73 -4.78
CA GLU A 110 -11.45 -10.39 -5.44
C GLU A 110 -11.10 -11.87 -5.61
N ASP A 111 -11.16 -12.59 -4.49
CA ASP A 111 -11.00 -14.05 -4.36
C ASP A 111 -9.84 -14.62 -5.21
N GLY A 112 -8.62 -14.18 -4.89
CA GLY A 112 -7.39 -14.66 -5.54
C GLY A 112 -6.93 -13.79 -6.73
N SER A 113 -7.57 -12.64 -6.92
CA SER A 113 -7.11 -11.62 -7.86
C SER A 113 -7.23 -10.22 -7.25
N PHE A 114 -6.37 -9.31 -7.69
CA PHE A 114 -6.44 -7.91 -7.24
C PHE A 114 -7.07 -7.03 -8.32
N ARG A 115 -8.18 -6.39 -7.99
CA ARG A 115 -8.72 -5.28 -8.80
C ARG A 115 -8.11 -3.97 -8.33
N ILE A 116 -7.37 -3.31 -9.21
CA ILE A 116 -6.71 -2.04 -8.93
C ILE A 116 -7.49 -0.93 -9.63
N VAL A 117 -7.94 0.08 -8.88
CA VAL A 117 -8.62 1.27 -9.39
C VAL A 117 -7.81 2.50 -9.07
N THR A 118 -7.52 3.32 -10.09
CA THR A 118 -6.67 4.50 -9.90
C THR A 118 -7.42 5.82 -10.14
N ALA A 119 -6.98 6.89 -9.49
CA ALA A 119 -7.53 8.22 -9.72
C ALA A 119 -7.35 8.67 -11.18
N ALA A 120 -6.23 8.31 -11.81
CA ALA A 120 -5.98 8.59 -13.23
C ALA A 120 -7.01 7.90 -14.15
N GLU A 121 -7.33 6.63 -13.88
CA GLU A 121 -8.34 5.87 -14.61
C GLU A 121 -9.74 6.47 -14.43
N VAL A 122 -10.18 6.67 -13.19
CA VAL A 122 -11.52 7.21 -12.87
C VAL A 122 -11.71 8.62 -13.45
N ARG A 123 -10.64 9.44 -13.45
CA ARG A 123 -10.65 10.77 -14.05
C ARG A 123 -10.83 10.71 -15.57
N GLY A 124 -10.25 9.70 -16.23
CA GLY A 124 -10.24 9.53 -17.68
C GLY A 124 -9.37 10.55 -18.42
N LYS A 125 -9.43 10.51 -19.76
CA LYS A 125 -8.74 11.46 -20.65
C LYS A 125 -9.58 12.74 -20.77
N ARG A 126 -9.09 13.85 -20.22
CA ARG A 126 -9.76 15.16 -20.34
C ARG A 126 -8.81 16.20 -20.94
N PRO A 127 -9.31 17.26 -21.61
CA PRO A 127 -8.45 18.26 -22.25
C PRO A 127 -7.46 18.98 -21.32
N TRP A 128 -7.77 19.04 -20.02
CA TRP A 128 -6.93 19.66 -18.98
C TRP A 128 -6.12 18.67 -18.16
N THR A 129 -6.11 17.38 -18.53
CA THR A 129 -5.23 16.39 -17.90
C THR A 129 -3.97 16.25 -18.73
N ILE A 130 -2.81 16.39 -18.08
CA ILE A 130 -1.49 16.22 -18.73
C ILE A 130 -1.39 14.76 -19.24
N PRO A 131 -0.95 14.53 -20.50
CA PRO A 131 -0.75 13.19 -21.06
C PRO A 131 0.18 12.29 -20.27
#